data_AF-A0A3N9V8R5-F1
#
_entry.id   AF-A0A3N9V8R5-F1
#
_cell.length_a   1.000
_cell.length_b   1.000
_cell.length_c   1.000
_cell.angle_alpha   90.00
_cell.angle_beta   90.00
_cell.angle_gamma   90.00
#
_symmetry.space_group_name_H-M   'P 1'
#
loop_
_entity.id
_entity.type
_entity.pdbx_description
1 polymer ?
#
loop_
_entity_poly.entity_id
_entity_poly.type
_entity_poly.pdbx_seq_one_letter_code
_entity_poly.pdbx_strand_id
1 'polypeptide(L)'
;MKTGRNDPCPCGSGLKYKKCCADKQDTSERQRVMGPIMGELEELLKDQNFGSLDEVNAFLRQHMQQRNQAAVDDFHGLSSDQMHRLLHFPFETPNLVSFSSTFDSDPRIPVLSLFKLLADAIGDDGLKATATGNLPRSFCRESARTFLGEEEYQRWSPGWPD
;
A
#
# COMPACT_ATOMS: atom_id res chain seq x y z
N MET A 1 14.19 19.43 25.85
CA MET A 1 13.03 20.25 26.30
C MET A 1 12.26 20.68 25.05
N LYS A 2 10.98 20.31 24.90
CA LYS A 2 10.16 20.74 23.76
C LYS A 2 9.36 21.97 24.21
N THR A 3 9.62 23.14 23.62
CA THR A 3 8.86 24.37 23.88
C THR A 3 7.42 24.19 23.41
N GLY A 4 6.44 24.41 24.28
CA GLY A 4 5.03 24.34 23.95
C GLY A 4 4.62 25.47 22.99
N ARG A 5 3.71 25.20 22.04
CA ARG A 5 3.28 26.18 21.02
C ARG A 5 2.78 27.52 21.59
N ASN A 6 2.24 27.53 22.80
CA ASN A 6 1.72 28.74 23.45
C ASN A 6 2.72 29.41 24.41
N ASP A 7 3.88 28.79 24.66
CA ASP A 7 4.87 29.30 25.62
C ASP A 7 5.58 30.55 25.05
N PRO A 8 6.16 31.40 25.91
CA PRO A 8 7.05 32.48 25.47
C PRO A 8 8.15 31.94 24.56
N CYS A 9 8.38 32.60 23.44
CA CYS A 9 9.34 32.16 22.45
C CYS A 9 10.78 32.26 23.00
N PRO A 10 11.62 31.21 22.87
CA PRO A 10 12.97 31.19 23.41
C PRO A 10 13.95 32.17 22.73
N CYS A 11 13.55 32.79 21.61
CA CYS A 11 14.37 33.82 20.95
C CYS A 11 14.32 35.20 21.62
N GLY A 12 13.58 35.34 22.74
CA GLY A 12 13.51 36.59 23.51
C GLY A 12 12.55 37.64 22.93
N SER A 13 11.70 37.28 21.97
CA SER A 13 10.77 38.22 21.32
C SER A 13 9.56 38.62 22.17
N GLY A 14 9.31 37.93 23.29
CA GLY A 14 8.11 38.13 24.13
C GLY A 14 6.80 37.60 23.52
N LEU A 15 6.82 37.10 22.27
CA LEU A 15 5.66 36.49 21.61
C LEU A 15 5.50 35.01 21.98
N LYS A 16 4.29 34.45 21.78
CA LYS A 16 4.07 32.99 21.85
C LYS A 16 4.90 32.28 20.77
N TYR A 17 5.49 31.12 21.07
CA TYR A 17 6.35 30.36 20.14
C TYR A 17 5.70 30.13 18.77
N LYS A 18 4.41 29.77 18.74
CA LYS A 18 3.62 29.60 17.50
C LYS A 18 3.46 30.84 16.63
N LYS A 19 3.63 32.04 17.19
CA LYS A 19 3.53 33.34 16.47
C LYS A 19 4.91 33.94 16.18
N CYS A 20 5.98 33.19 16.42
CA CYS A 20 7.34 33.67 16.28
C CYS A 20 8.19 32.63 15.56
N CYS A 21 9.12 31.96 16.24
CA CYS A 21 10.07 31.04 15.59
C CYS A 21 9.43 29.84 14.91
N ALA A 22 8.31 29.31 15.43
CA ALA A 22 7.63 28.19 14.77
C ALA A 22 7.03 28.58 13.42
N ASP A 23 6.41 29.75 13.31
CA ASP A 23 5.79 30.23 12.06
C ASP A 23 6.87 30.59 11.02
N LYS A 24 8.01 31.13 11.49
CA LYS A 24 9.20 31.34 10.65
C LYS A 24 9.81 30.03 10.14
N GLN A 25 9.78 28.97 10.95
CA GLN A 25 10.22 27.64 10.53
C GLN A 25 9.25 27.05 9.49
N ASP A 26 7.94 27.07 9.77
CA ASP A 26 6.90 26.58 8.86
C ASP A 26 6.95 27.32 7.50
N THR A 27 7.15 28.64 7.50
CA THR A 27 7.32 29.43 6.26
C THR A 27 8.64 29.10 5.56
N SER A 28 9.75 28.93 6.28
CA SER A 28 11.03 28.55 5.68
C SER A 28 11.01 27.16 5.05
N GLU A 29 10.30 26.21 5.66
CA GLU A 29 10.13 24.86 5.12
C GLU A 29 9.23 24.88 3.89
N ARG A 30 8.09 25.60 3.94
CA ARG A 30 7.25 25.82 2.75
C ARG A 30 8.05 26.44 1.61
N GLN A 31 8.87 27.45 1.88
CA GLN A 31 9.72 28.07 0.88
C GLN A 31 10.74 27.08 0.30
N ARG A 32 11.35 26.22 1.12
CA ARG A 32 12.35 25.22 0.67
C ARG A 32 11.72 24.11 -0.19
N VAL A 33 10.51 23.66 0.15
CA VAL A 33 9.85 22.56 -0.55
C VAL A 33 9.06 23.06 -1.75
N MET A 34 8.25 24.10 -1.59
CA MET A 34 7.37 24.62 -2.64
C MET A 34 8.05 25.66 -3.53
N GLY A 35 9.08 26.35 -3.04
CA GLY A 35 9.79 27.38 -3.80
C GLY A 35 10.35 26.88 -5.13
N PRO A 36 11.08 25.75 -5.17
CA PRO A 36 11.58 25.18 -6.42
C PRO A 36 10.45 24.82 -7.40
N ILE A 37 9.35 24.25 -6.89
CA ILE A 37 8.19 23.85 -7.70
C ILE A 37 7.52 25.07 -8.33
N MET A 38 7.33 26.14 -7.55
CA MET A 38 6.73 27.38 -8.05
C MET A 38 7.66 28.09 -9.03
N GLY A 39 8.98 28.06 -8.80
CA GLY A 39 9.97 28.61 -9.73
C GLY A 39 9.98 27.89 -11.08
N GLU A 40 9.92 26.56 -11.08
CA GLU A 40 9.78 25.77 -12.31
C GLU A 40 8.49 26.12 -13.06
N LEU A 41 7.38 26.29 -12.34
CA LEU A 41 6.09 26.65 -12.92
C LEU A 41 6.11 28.05 -13.55
N GLU A 42 6.71 29.04 -12.89
CA GLU A 42 6.86 30.39 -13.42
C GLU A 42 7.69 30.40 -14.71
N GLU A 43 8.81 29.68 -14.73
CA GLU A 43 9.66 29.60 -15.92
C GLU A 43 8.94 28.91 -17.09
N LEU A 44 8.17 27.85 -16.81
CA LEU A 44 7.35 27.15 -17.81
C LEU A 44 6.30 28.03 -18.49
N LEU A 45 5.75 28.99 -17.76
CA LEU A 45 4.69 29.87 -18.25
C LEU A 45 5.24 31.13 -18.95
N LYS A 46 6.48 31.50 -18.68
CA LYS A 46 7.09 32.77 -19.10
C LYS A 46 7.18 32.95 -20.62
N ASP A 47 7.41 31.87 -21.34
CA ASP A 47 7.60 31.88 -22.81
C ASP A 47 6.32 31.56 -23.60
N GLN A 48 5.16 31.50 -22.92
CA GLN A 48 3.89 31.10 -23.53
C GLN A 48 2.88 32.24 -23.52
N ASN A 49 2.06 32.32 -24.57
CA ASN A 49 0.97 33.29 -24.66
C ASN A 49 -0.36 32.54 -24.70
N PHE A 50 -1.17 32.69 -23.65
CA PHE A 50 -2.45 32.00 -23.50
C PHE A 50 -3.62 32.96 -23.70
N GLY A 51 -4.61 32.56 -24.48
CA GLY A 51 -5.85 33.30 -24.72
C GLY A 51 -6.93 33.03 -23.68
N SER A 52 -6.79 32.00 -22.84
CA SER A 52 -7.75 31.65 -21.78
C SER A 52 -7.14 30.85 -20.63
N LEU A 53 -7.85 30.79 -19.50
CA LEU A 53 -7.48 29.91 -18.37
C LEU A 53 -7.56 28.42 -18.73
N ASP A 54 -8.44 28.05 -19.66
CA ASP A 54 -8.56 26.67 -20.11
C ASP A 54 -7.32 26.22 -20.88
N GLU A 55 -6.74 27.12 -21.69
CA GLU A 55 -5.46 26.87 -22.37
C GLU A 55 -4.31 26.69 -21.36
N VAL A 56 -4.26 27.51 -20.31
CA VAL A 56 -3.28 27.35 -19.22
C VAL A 56 -3.45 25.98 -18.55
N ASN A 57 -4.68 25.60 -18.20
CA ASN A 57 -4.97 24.32 -17.56
C ASN A 57 -4.57 23.13 -18.45
N ALA A 58 -4.87 23.20 -19.75
CA ALA A 58 -4.51 22.17 -20.71
C ALA A 58 -2.98 22.05 -20.85
N PHE A 59 -2.28 23.18 -20.97
CA PHE A 59 -0.82 23.23 -21.04
C PHE A 59 -0.17 22.61 -19.81
N LEU A 60 -0.61 22.99 -18.61
CA LEU A 60 -0.09 22.45 -17.35
C LEU A 60 -0.33 20.94 -17.23
N ARG A 61 -1.52 20.46 -17.59
CA ARG A 61 -1.81 19.01 -17.61
C ARG A 61 -0.89 18.27 -18.56
N GLN A 62 -0.69 18.79 -19.77
CA GLN A 62 0.19 18.19 -20.75
C GLN A 62 1.63 18.13 -20.24
N HIS A 63 2.15 19.22 -19.67
CA HIS A 63 3.50 19.26 -19.13
C HIS A 63 3.68 18.28 -17.96
N MET A 64 2.74 18.26 -17.02
CA MET A 64 2.74 17.30 -15.90
C MET A 64 2.66 15.86 -16.39
N GLN A 65 1.85 15.58 -17.41
CA GLN A 65 1.75 14.26 -18.01
C GLN A 65 3.08 13.82 -18.64
N GLN A 66 3.74 14.70 -19.40
CA GLN A 66 5.06 14.41 -19.98
C GLN A 66 6.10 14.09 -18.91
N ARG A 67 6.14 14.90 -17.84
CA ARG A 67 7.04 14.67 -16.71
C ARG A 67 6.73 13.33 -16.01
N ASN A 68 5.46 13.02 -15.76
CA ASN A 68 5.05 11.79 -15.09
C ASN A 68 5.26 10.54 -15.95
N GLN A 69 5.35 10.69 -17.28
CA GLN A 69 5.64 9.62 -18.23
C GLN A 69 7.14 9.47 -18.55
N ALA A 70 7.97 10.45 -18.18
CA ALA A 70 9.42 10.36 -18.35
C ALA A 70 10.02 9.30 -17.44
N ALA A 71 11.00 8.55 -17.95
CA ALA A 71 11.76 7.57 -17.19
C ALA A 71 12.56 8.25 -16.07
N VAL A 72 12.60 7.61 -14.90
CA VAL A 72 13.37 8.07 -13.75
C VAL A 72 14.41 7.01 -13.38
N ASP A 73 15.67 7.41 -13.29
CA ASP A 73 16.79 6.50 -13.01
C ASP A 73 16.63 5.80 -11.65
N ASP A 74 16.18 6.52 -10.62
CA ASP A 74 15.90 5.96 -9.28
C ASP A 74 14.76 4.92 -9.30
N PHE A 75 13.89 4.96 -10.32
CA PHE A 75 12.87 3.95 -10.55
C PHE A 75 13.32 2.89 -11.57
N HIS A 76 14.64 2.75 -11.77
CA HIS A 76 15.25 1.82 -12.72
C HIS A 76 14.69 1.98 -14.14
N GLY A 77 14.41 3.22 -14.54
CA GLY A 77 13.88 3.56 -15.87
C GLY A 77 12.36 3.53 -15.98
N LEU A 78 11.62 3.18 -14.92
CA LEU A 78 10.18 3.38 -14.87
C LEU A 78 9.83 4.86 -14.70
N SER A 79 8.69 5.25 -15.23
CA SER A 79 8.13 6.57 -14.99
C SER A 79 7.34 6.64 -13.67
N SER A 80 7.09 7.86 -13.19
CA SER A 80 6.25 8.07 -12.01
C SER A 80 4.83 7.50 -12.19
N ASP A 81 4.25 7.60 -13.38
CA ASP A 81 2.93 7.00 -13.68
C ASP A 81 2.99 5.46 -13.62
N GLN A 82 4.04 4.86 -14.19
CA GLN A 82 4.24 3.42 -14.14
C GLN A 82 4.44 2.91 -12.72
N MET A 83 5.26 3.60 -11.91
CA MET A 83 5.48 3.26 -10.51
C MET A 83 4.19 3.39 -9.69
N HIS A 84 3.41 4.45 -9.91
CA HIS A 84 2.11 4.63 -9.26
C HIS A 84 1.18 3.46 -9.58
N ARG A 85 1.09 3.05 -10.86
CA ARG A 85 0.26 1.90 -11.26
C ARG A 85 0.72 0.61 -10.60
N LEU A 86 2.02 0.37 -10.53
CA LEU A 86 2.57 -0.81 -9.86
C LEU A 86 2.18 -0.86 -8.37
N LEU A 87 2.24 0.28 -7.67
CA LEU A 87 1.97 0.35 -6.23
C LEU A 87 0.47 0.26 -5.89
N HIS A 88 -0.40 0.82 -6.74
CA HIS A 88 -1.82 0.96 -6.43
C HIS A 88 -2.72 -0.03 -7.20
N PHE A 89 -2.24 -0.55 -8.33
CA PHE A 89 -2.97 -1.46 -9.22
C PHE A 89 -2.08 -2.62 -9.69
N PRO A 90 -1.39 -3.34 -8.79
CA PRO A 90 -0.35 -4.31 -9.15
C PRO A 90 -0.87 -5.42 -10.09
N PHE A 91 -2.11 -5.89 -9.89
CA PHE A 91 -2.72 -6.95 -10.70
C PHE A 91 -3.36 -6.44 -12.00
N GLU A 92 -3.47 -5.13 -12.19
CA GLU A 92 -4.06 -4.50 -13.38
C GLU A 92 -2.99 -3.79 -14.23
N THR A 93 -1.72 -4.18 -14.08
CA THR A 93 -0.60 -3.59 -14.80
C THR A 93 0.14 -4.60 -15.69
N PRO A 94 -0.53 -5.23 -16.68
CA PRO A 94 0.03 -6.34 -17.46
C PRO A 94 1.25 -5.96 -18.29
N ASN A 95 1.41 -4.66 -18.60
CA ASN A 95 2.55 -4.14 -19.35
C ASN A 95 3.81 -3.95 -18.49
N LEU A 96 3.70 -4.00 -17.15
CA LEU A 96 4.84 -3.95 -16.23
C LEU A 96 5.06 -5.29 -15.53
N VAL A 97 3.98 -5.88 -15.00
CA VAL A 97 4.02 -7.15 -14.28
C VAL A 97 2.78 -7.96 -14.67
N SER A 98 3.02 -9.20 -15.10
CA SER A 98 1.96 -10.18 -15.31
C SER A 98 2.04 -11.25 -14.24
N PHE A 99 0.87 -11.65 -13.74
CA PHE A 99 0.74 -12.77 -12.82
C PHE A 99 0.09 -13.92 -13.58
N SER A 100 0.68 -15.10 -13.48
CA SER A 100 0.06 -16.31 -14.04
C SER A 100 -1.23 -16.60 -13.29
N SER A 101 -2.34 -16.64 -14.02
CA SER A 101 -3.66 -17.05 -13.51
C SER A 101 -3.84 -18.56 -13.47
N THR A 102 -2.92 -19.29 -14.10
CA THR A 102 -2.90 -20.75 -14.17
C THR A 102 -1.57 -21.26 -13.65
N PHE A 103 -1.62 -22.26 -12.76
CA PHE A 103 -0.46 -23.04 -12.39
C PHE A 103 -0.40 -24.28 -13.29
N ASP A 104 0.78 -24.59 -13.85
CA ASP A 104 0.98 -25.77 -14.72
C ASP A 104 0.74 -27.10 -13.98
N SER A 105 0.77 -27.07 -12.65
CA SER A 105 0.41 -28.17 -11.76
C SER A 105 -0.20 -27.62 -10.48
N ASP A 106 -1.07 -28.38 -9.82
CA ASP A 106 -1.62 -28.00 -8.51
C ASP A 106 -0.48 -28.00 -7.48
N PRO A 107 0.02 -26.84 -7.03
CA PRO A 107 1.16 -26.81 -6.13
C PRO A 107 0.67 -27.30 -4.77
N ARG A 108 1.32 -28.35 -4.24
CA ARG A 108 1.04 -28.88 -2.88
C ARG A 108 1.51 -27.88 -1.82
N ILE A 109 0.77 -26.79 -1.67
CA ILE A 109 1.03 -25.73 -0.70
C ILE A 109 0.23 -26.05 0.57
N PRO A 110 0.90 -26.34 1.71
CA PRO A 110 0.25 -26.74 2.95
C PRO A 110 -0.95 -25.87 3.36
N VAL A 111 -0.78 -24.54 3.30
CA VAL A 111 -1.84 -23.61 3.72
C VAL A 111 -3.04 -23.64 2.79
N LEU A 112 -2.85 -23.83 1.46
CA LEU A 112 -3.95 -23.91 0.51
C LEU A 112 -4.71 -25.22 0.65
N SER A 113 -4.02 -26.33 0.89
CA SER A 113 -4.67 -27.62 1.14
C SER A 113 -5.56 -27.57 2.39
N LEU A 114 -5.04 -27.00 3.50
CA LEU A 114 -5.83 -26.81 4.73
C LEU A 114 -6.99 -25.82 4.54
N PHE A 115 -6.75 -24.71 3.83
CA PHE A 115 -7.79 -23.75 3.51
C PHE A 115 -8.92 -24.38 2.68
N LYS A 116 -8.58 -25.18 1.68
CA LYS A 116 -9.56 -25.87 0.84
C LYS A 116 -10.43 -26.82 1.67
N LEU A 117 -9.83 -27.64 2.55
CA LEU A 117 -10.58 -28.51 3.47
C LEU A 117 -11.55 -27.72 4.35
N LEU A 118 -11.14 -26.53 4.83
CA LEU A 118 -11.99 -25.66 5.61
C LEU A 118 -13.11 -25.02 4.78
N ALA A 119 -12.79 -24.50 3.58
CA ALA A 119 -13.76 -23.89 2.69
C ALA A 119 -14.82 -24.90 2.24
N ASP A 120 -14.41 -26.12 1.89
CA ASP A 120 -15.28 -27.22 1.49
C ASP A 120 -16.21 -27.64 2.65
N ALA A 121 -15.69 -27.67 3.89
CA ALA A 121 -16.49 -28.01 5.07
C ALA A 121 -17.43 -26.87 5.53
N ILE A 122 -17.09 -25.61 5.24
CA ILE A 122 -18.01 -24.49 5.46
C ILE A 122 -19.14 -24.56 4.43
N GLY A 123 -18.81 -24.73 3.15
CA GLY A 123 -19.79 -24.82 2.06
C GLY A 123 -20.81 -23.66 2.09
N ASP A 124 -22.00 -23.92 1.57
CA ASP A 124 -23.12 -22.97 1.59
C ASP A 124 -23.88 -22.95 2.94
N ASP A 125 -23.88 -24.09 3.65
CA ASP A 125 -24.66 -24.29 4.88
C ASP A 125 -23.94 -23.81 6.15
N GLY A 126 -22.64 -23.53 6.05
CA GLY A 126 -21.78 -23.11 7.15
C GLY A 126 -21.28 -24.26 8.02
N LEU A 127 -20.10 -24.07 8.62
CA LEU A 127 -19.54 -24.98 9.62
C LEU A 127 -19.85 -24.49 11.02
N LYS A 128 -20.72 -25.20 11.75
CA LYS A 128 -21.13 -24.79 13.10
C LYS A 128 -19.95 -24.90 14.08
N ALA A 129 -19.49 -23.76 14.60
CA ALA A 129 -18.49 -23.72 15.65
C ALA A 129 -18.99 -24.34 16.98
N THR A 130 -18.06 -24.76 17.83
CA THR A 130 -18.36 -25.16 19.21
C THR A 130 -18.90 -23.98 20.02
N ALA A 131 -19.45 -24.26 21.22
CA ALA A 131 -19.95 -23.21 22.12
C ALA A 131 -18.89 -22.16 22.52
N THR A 132 -17.60 -22.48 22.37
CA THR A 132 -16.48 -21.57 22.67
C THR A 132 -15.90 -20.89 21.42
N GLY A 133 -16.51 -21.10 20.24
CA GLY A 133 -16.06 -20.52 18.97
C GLY A 133 -14.97 -21.31 18.26
N ASN A 134 -14.53 -22.46 18.79
CA ASN A 134 -13.55 -23.32 18.12
C ASN A 134 -14.18 -24.15 16.99
N LEU A 135 -13.36 -24.61 16.05
CA LEU A 135 -13.76 -25.59 15.03
C LEU A 135 -14.19 -26.92 15.67
N PRO A 136 -15.17 -27.64 15.09
CA PRO A 136 -15.56 -28.96 15.57
C PRO A 136 -14.39 -29.94 15.61
N ARG A 137 -14.24 -30.66 16.72
CA ARG A 137 -13.16 -31.65 16.88
C ARG A 137 -13.19 -32.73 15.79
N SER A 138 -14.39 -33.15 15.37
CA SER A 138 -14.59 -34.12 14.28
C SER A 138 -13.98 -33.61 12.98
N PHE A 139 -14.29 -32.37 12.60
CA PHE A 139 -13.75 -31.72 11.41
C PHE A 139 -12.21 -31.58 11.48
N CYS A 140 -11.67 -31.09 12.60
CA CYS A 140 -10.22 -30.95 12.76
C CYS A 140 -9.49 -32.28 12.63
N ARG A 141 -10.07 -33.36 13.18
CA ARG A 141 -9.49 -34.71 13.10
C ARG A 141 -9.50 -35.25 11.67
N GLU A 142 -10.62 -35.13 10.98
CA GLU A 142 -10.75 -35.58 9.59
C GLU A 142 -9.82 -34.79 8.66
N SER A 143 -9.78 -33.46 8.82
CA SER A 143 -8.88 -32.60 8.05
C SER A 143 -7.41 -32.93 8.31
N ALA A 144 -7.03 -33.20 9.56
CA ALA A 144 -5.65 -33.57 9.91
C ALA A 144 -5.25 -34.92 9.29
N ARG A 145 -6.15 -35.93 9.30
CA ARG A 145 -5.93 -37.23 8.62
C ARG A 145 -5.76 -37.04 7.12
N THR A 146 -6.64 -36.27 6.48
CA THR A 146 -6.56 -36.00 5.03
C THR A 146 -5.30 -35.23 4.65
N PHE A 147 -4.88 -34.27 5.48
CA PHE A 147 -3.72 -33.42 5.21
C PHE A 147 -2.38 -34.13 5.44
N LEU A 148 -2.24 -34.87 6.56
CA LEU A 148 -0.98 -35.53 6.94
C LEU A 148 -0.85 -36.93 6.32
N GLY A 149 -1.97 -37.61 6.05
CA GLY A 149 -2.01 -39.05 5.80
C GLY A 149 -2.03 -39.86 7.10
N GLU A 150 -2.48 -41.11 7.03
CA GLU A 150 -2.74 -41.91 8.25
C GLU A 150 -1.47 -42.21 9.06
N GLU A 151 -0.36 -42.55 8.40
CA GLU A 151 0.92 -42.86 9.08
C GLU A 151 1.46 -41.67 9.88
N GLU A 152 1.48 -40.49 9.26
CA GLU A 152 1.90 -39.23 9.88
C GLU A 152 0.93 -38.81 10.99
N TYR A 153 -0.38 -38.91 10.74
CA TYR A 153 -1.39 -38.57 11.73
C TYR A 153 -1.23 -39.39 13.02
N GLN A 154 -1.04 -40.71 12.90
CA GLN A 154 -0.80 -41.61 14.04
C GLN A 154 0.49 -41.27 14.79
N ARG A 155 1.55 -40.87 14.06
CA ARG A 155 2.81 -40.43 14.68
C ARG A 155 2.65 -39.17 15.53
N TRP A 156 1.82 -38.22 15.09
CA TRP A 156 1.59 -36.96 15.81
C TRP A 156 0.46 -37.04 16.84
N SER A 157 -0.38 -38.07 16.80
CA SER A 157 -1.54 -38.25 17.69
C SER A 157 -1.53 -39.57 18.49
N PRO A 158 -0.40 -39.99 19.11
CA PRO A 158 -0.38 -41.25 19.87
C PRO A 158 -1.37 -41.17 21.04
N GLY A 159 -2.42 -41.99 20.99
CA GLY A 159 -3.43 -42.12 22.06
C GLY A 159 -4.66 -41.22 21.96
N TRP A 160 -4.93 -40.59 20.81
CA TRP A 160 -6.23 -39.96 20.57
C TRP A 160 -7.30 -41.03 20.26
N PRO A 161 -8.41 -41.10 21.01
CA PRO A 161 -9.47 -42.06 20.71
C PRO A 161 -10.20 -41.72 19.39
N ASP A 162 -10.58 -42.76 18.64
CA ASP A 162 -11.48 -42.70 17.47
C ASP A 162 -12.87 -42.18 17.85
#